data_AF-A0AAJ6M292-F1
#
_entry.id   AF-A0AAJ6M292-F1
#
_cell.length_a   1.000
_cell.length_b   1.000
_cell.length_c   1.000
_cell.angle_alpha   90.00
_cell.angle_beta   90.00
_cell.angle_gamma   90.00
#
_symmetry.space_group_name_H-M   'P 1'
#
loop_
_entity.id
_entity.type
_entity.pdbx_description
1 polymer ?
#
loop_
_entity_poly.entity_id
_entity_poly.type
_entity_poly.pdbx_seq_one_letter_code
_entity_poly.pdbx_strand_id
1 'polypeptide(L)' 'MAKKANNPFYFASVPLLAVGCAFAAIGASGQEAFGWTSIGLLVTGLALLVAGLMNRRRAS' A
#
# COMPACT_ATOMS: atom_id res chain seq x y z
N MET A 1 17.78 23.02 -8.03
CA MET A 1 16.55 22.21 -8.23
C MET A 1 16.37 21.30 -7.03
N ALA A 2 15.50 21.67 -6.08
CA ALA A 2 15.09 20.76 -5.02
C ALA A 2 14.40 19.57 -5.70
N LYS A 3 15.07 18.42 -5.72
CA LYS A 3 14.55 17.17 -6.29
C LYS A 3 13.23 16.92 -5.57
N LYS A 4 12.11 17.18 -6.24
CA LYS A 4 10.73 16.95 -5.78
C LYS A 4 10.75 15.61 -5.07
N ALA A 5 10.75 15.63 -3.74
CA ALA A 5 10.96 14.43 -2.94
C ALA A 5 9.86 13.48 -3.35
N ASN A 6 10.24 12.48 -4.15
CA ASN A 6 9.33 11.52 -4.71
C ASN A 6 8.90 10.69 -3.49
N ASN A 7 7.81 11.12 -2.86
CA ASN A 7 7.43 10.72 -1.50
C ASN A 7 7.55 9.20 -1.40
N PRO A 8 8.56 8.67 -0.68
CA PRO A 8 8.92 7.24 -0.73
C PRO A 8 7.73 6.35 -0.34
N PHE A 9 6.82 6.91 0.46
CA PHE A 9 5.52 6.34 0.82
C PHE A 9 4.62 6.04 -0.39
N TYR A 10 4.52 6.95 -1.36
CA TYR A 10 3.71 6.71 -2.58
C TYR A 10 4.35 5.65 -3.47
N PHE A 11 5.68 5.70 -3.63
CA PHE A 11 6.41 4.73 -4.47
C PHE A 11 6.33 3.29 -3.92
N ALA A 12 6.32 3.14 -2.59
CA ALA A 12 6.12 1.84 -1.95
C ALA A 12 4.64 1.40 -1.92
N SER A 13 3.71 2.33 -1.69
CA SER A 13 2.28 2.01 -1.54
C SER A 13 1.62 1.48 -2.81
N VAL A 14 2.00 1.98 -3.99
CA VAL A 14 1.41 1.58 -5.28
C VAL A 14 1.62 0.08 -5.57
N PRO A 15 2.85 -0.46 -5.58
CA PRO A 15 3.06 -1.89 -5.80
C PRO A 15 2.49 -2.74 -4.65
N LEU A 16 2.54 -2.27 -3.40
CA LEU A 16 1.95 -2.98 -2.26
C LEU A 16 0.44 -3.15 -2.38
N LEU A 17 -0.27 -2.11 -2.82
CA LEU A 17 -1.72 -2.19 -3.07
C LEU A 17 -2.03 -3.04 -4.29
N ALA A 18 -1.25 -2.95 -5.37
CA ALA A 18 -1.45 -3.78 -6.57
C ALA A 18 -1.27 -5.28 -6.27
N VAL A 19 -0.20 -5.64 -5.57
CA VAL A 19 0.05 -7.03 -5.14
C VAL A 19 -0.99 -7.47 -4.11
N GLY A 20 -1.35 -6.61 -3.16
CA GLY A 20 -2.41 -6.87 -2.19
C GLY A 20 -3.76 -7.18 -2.84
N CYS A 21 -4.15 -6.43 -3.88
CA CYS A 21 -5.36 -6.69 -4.66
C CYS A 21 -5.29 -8.02 -5.43
N ALA A 22 -4.14 -8.34 -6.04
CA ALA A 22 -3.94 -9.62 -6.72
C ALA A 22 -4.05 -10.80 -5.73
N PHE A 23 -3.40 -10.69 -4.57
CA PHE A 23 -3.48 -11.69 -3.50
C PHE A 23 -4.90 -11.79 -2.90
N ALA A 24 -5.64 -10.68 -2.80
CA ALA A 24 -7.03 -10.71 -2.35
C ALA A 24 -7.95 -11.44 -3.35
N ALA A 25 -7.74 -11.25 -4.66
CA ALA A 25 -8.46 -12.00 -5.69
C ALA A 25 -8.14 -13.51 -5.65
N ILE A 26 -6.87 -13.85 -5.40
CA ILE A 26 -6.44 -15.25 -5.22
C ILE A 26 -7.03 -15.83 -3.93
N GLY A 27 -7.06 -15.06 -2.83
CA GLY A 27 -7.67 -15.46 -1.57
C GLY A 27 -9.17 -15.74 -1.71
N ALA A 28 -9.90 -14.91 -2.46
CA ALA A 28 -11.31 -15.12 -2.78
C ALA A 28 -11.55 -16.37 -3.67
N SER A 29 -10.52 -16.87 -4.33
CA SER A 29 -10.58 -18.06 -5.19
C SER A 29 -10.44 -19.39 -4.43
N GLY A 30 -10.46 -19.38 -3.09
CA GLY A 30 -10.50 -20.58 -2.25
C GLY A 30 -9.20 -20.94 -1.54
N GLN A 31 -8.19 -20.06 -1.53
CA GLN A 31 -6.92 -20.28 -0.84
C GLN A 31 -6.79 -19.30 0.33
N GLU A 32 -7.32 -19.67 1.50
CA GLU A 32 -7.42 -18.81 2.68
C GLU A 32 -6.07 -18.22 3.14
N ALA A 33 -4.97 -18.96 2.94
CA ALA A 33 -3.61 -18.49 3.22
C ALA A 33 -3.21 -17.24 2.41
N PHE A 34 -3.70 -17.13 1.16
CA PHE A 34 -3.49 -15.96 0.32
C PHE A 34 -4.39 -14.78 0.73
N GLY A 35 -5.55 -15.08 1.34
CA GLY A 35 -6.42 -14.08 1.95
C GLY A 35 -5.75 -13.40 3.15
N TRP A 36 -5.21 -14.17 4.10
CA TRP A 36 -4.52 -13.60 5.27
C TRP A 36 -3.27 -12.79 4.92
N THR A 37 -2.50 -13.24 3.92
CA THR A 37 -1.34 -12.49 3.42
C THR A 37 -1.75 -11.22 2.67
N SER A 38 -2.86 -11.25 1.92
CA SER A 38 -3.42 -10.05 1.28
C SER A 38 -3.81 -8.98 2.31
N ILE A 39 -4.37 -9.37 3.46
CA ILE A 39 -4.72 -8.44 4.54
C ILE A 39 -3.47 -7.74 5.07
N GLY A 40 -2.39 -8.47 5.33
CA GLY A 40 -1.14 -7.88 5.78
C GLY A 40 -0.57 -6.87 4.77
N LEU A 41 -0.60 -7.20 3.48
CA LEU A 41 -0.09 -6.34 2.41
C LEU A 41 -0.99 -5.12 2.16
N LEU A 42 -2.31 -5.30 2.16
CA LEU A 42 -3.28 -4.22 1.99
C LEU A 42 -3.27 -3.27 3.19
N VAL A 43 -3.28 -3.78 4.42
CA VAL A 43 -3.23 -2.95 5.63
C VAL A 43 -1.93 -2.15 5.68
N THR A 44 -0.78 -2.76 5.38
CA THR A 44 0.51 -2.06 5.34
C THR A 44 0.57 -1.03 4.22
N GLY A 45 0.09 -1.38 3.02
CA GLY A 45 0.02 -0.47 1.88
C GLY A 45 -0.90 0.72 2.14
N LEU A 46 -2.06 0.49 2.77
CA LEU A 46 -3.01 1.52 3.16
C LEU A 46 -2.44 2.42 4.26
N ALA A 47 -1.75 1.85 5.26
CA ALA A 47 -1.09 2.60 6.31
C ALA A 47 0.01 3.53 5.75
N LEU A 48 0.82 3.04 4.81
CA LEU A 48 1.84 3.87 4.14
C LEU A 48 1.22 4.97 3.27
N LEU A 49 0.11 4.69 2.58
CA LEU A 49 -0.63 5.68 1.81
C LEU A 49 -1.20 6.78 2.71
N VAL A 50 -1.84 6.40 3.83
CA VAL A 50 -2.40 7.32 4.84
C VAL A 50 -1.29 8.13 5.49
N ALA A 51 -0.17 7.51 5.89
CA ALA A 51 0.99 8.20 6.43
C ALA A 51 1.56 9.22 5.44
N GLY A 52 1.66 8.87 4.16
CA GLY A 52 2.05 9.79 3.09
C GLY A 52 1.08 10.97 2.91
N LEU A 53 -0.23 10.73 3.02
CA LEU A 53 -1.27 11.77 2.98
C LEU A 53 -1.22 12.70 4.21
N MET A 54 -1.04 12.14 5.41
CA MET A 54 -0.90 12.90 6.64
C MET A 54 0.38 13.75 6.65
N ASN A 55 1.50 13.20 6.17
CA ASN A 55 2.75 13.94 6.06
C ASN A 55 2.63 15.08 5.04
N ARG A 56 1.94 14.86 3.91
CA ARG A 56 1.65 15.91 2.94
C ARG A 56 0.75 17.01 3.51
N ARG A 57 -0.25 16.66 4.32
CA ARG A 57 -1.12 17.62 5.01
C ARG A 57 -0.40 18.42 6.10
N ARG A 58 0.55 17.81 6.82
CA ARG A 58 1.37 18.51 7.83
C ARG A 58 2.47 19.39 7.23
N ALA A 59 2.89 19.10 6.01
CA ALA A 59 3.89 19.87 5.27
C ALA A 59 3.29 21.00 4.41
N SER A 60 1.96 21.20 4.44
CA SER A 60 1.25 22.31 3.78
C SER A 60 0.80 23.36 4.80
#